data_AF-A0A1F9I870-F1
#
_entry.id   AF-A0A1F9I870-F1
#
_cell.length_a   1.000
_cell.length_b   1.000
_cell.length_c   1.000
_cell.angle_alpha   90.00
_cell.angle_beta   90.00
_cell.angle_gamma   90.00
#
_symmetry.space_group_name_H-M   'P 1'
#
loop_
_entity.id
_entity.type
_entity.pdbx_description
1 polymer ?
#
loop_
_entity_poly.entity_id
_entity_poly.type
_entity_poly.pdbx_seq_one_letter_code
_entity_poly.pdbx_strand_id
1 'polypeptide(L)' 'MPTKHIDDETWRKVEKEAVKATIATKKSIKETEMLKWLILKGLEEITETDFQKIANAKK' A
#
# COMPACT_ATOMS: atom_id res chain seq x y z
N MET A 1 4.65 -3.18 -16.38
CA MET A 1 4.57 -2.31 -15.19
C MET A 1 4.16 -3.16 -14.00
N PRO A 2 4.74 -2.96 -12.81
CA PRO A 2 4.41 -3.73 -11.60
C PRO A 2 2.94 -3.56 -11.15
N THR A 3 2.20 -2.65 -11.77
CA THR A 3 0.74 -2.50 -11.66
C THR A 3 -0.07 -3.65 -12.26
N LYS A 4 0.53 -4.57 -13.04
CA LYS A 4 -0.18 -5.69 -13.67
C LYS A 4 -0.56 -6.83 -12.72
N HIS A 5 -0.13 -6.77 -11.46
CA HIS A 5 -0.34 -7.79 -10.42
C HIS A 5 -0.98 -7.24 -9.14
N ILE A 6 -1.44 -5.99 -9.15
CA ILE A 6 -2.15 -5.39 -8.03
C ILE A 6 -3.61 -5.26 -8.46
N ASP A 7 -4.53 -5.87 -7.73
CA ASP A 7 -5.96 -5.72 -8.00
C ASP A 7 -6.37 -4.24 -8.02
N ASP A 8 -7.29 -3.90 -8.91
CA ASP A 8 -7.83 -2.54 -9.09
C ASP A 8 -8.28 -1.91 -7.77
N GLU A 9 -8.83 -2.73 -6.85
CA GLU A 9 -9.25 -2.28 -5.53
C GLU A 9 -8.08 -1.82 -4.66
N THR A 10 -6.97 -2.57 -4.68
CA THR A 10 -5.76 -2.23 -3.93
C THR A 10 -5.09 -1.01 -4.53
N TRP A 11 -5.06 -0.89 -5.85
CA TRP A 11 -4.53 0.29 -6.54
C TRP A 11 -5.31 1.56 -6.16
N ARG A 12 -6.65 1.51 -6.18
CA ARG A 12 -7.49 2.63 -5.75
C ARG A 12 -7.27 3.06 -4.30
N LYS A 13 -6.93 2.13 -3.40
CA LYS A 13 -6.58 2.46 -2.00
C LYS A 13 -5.28 3.27 -1.95
N VAL A 14 -4.27 2.83 -2.70
CA VAL A 14 -2.97 3.52 -2.81
C VAL A 14 -3.13 4.91 -3.42
N GLU A 15 -3.93 5.04 -4.49
CA GLU A 15 -4.24 6.35 -5.10
C GLU A 15 -4.90 7.31 -4.10
N LYS A 16 -5.91 6.84 -3.36
CA LYS A 16 -6.57 7.65 -2.33
C LYS A 16 -5.60 8.10 -1.24
N GLU A 17 -4.71 7.22 -0.79
CA GLU A 17 -3.71 7.57 0.21
C GLU A 17 -2.67 8.56 -0.34
N ALA A 18 -2.26 8.42 -1.60
CA ALA A 18 -1.36 9.36 -2.29
C ALA A 18 -1.97 10.77 -2.39
N VAL A 19 -3.26 10.85 -2.74
CA VAL A 19 -4.00 12.12 -2.79
C VAL A 19 -4.11 12.74 -1.40
N LYS A 20 -4.50 11.96 -0.37
CA LYS A 20 -4.55 12.46 1.02
C LYS A 20 -3.20 12.97 1.50
N ALA A 21 -2.12 12.22 1.24
CA ALA A 21 -0.78 12.63 1.64
C ALA A 21 -0.32 13.89 0.88
N THR A 22 -0.69 14.01 -0.39
CA THR A 22 -0.44 15.23 -1.18
C THR A 22 -1.16 16.43 -0.58
N ILE A 23 -2.43 16.27 -0.19
CA ILE A 23 -3.22 17.33 0.45
C ILE A 23 -2.61 17.70 1.81
N ALA A 24 -2.27 16.71 2.64
CA ALA A 24 -1.75 16.92 3.99
C ALA A 24 -0.36 17.57 4.00
N THR A 25 0.53 17.14 3.10
CA THR A 25 1.91 17.65 3.02
C THR A 25 2.06 18.86 2.10
N LYS A 26 1.02 19.18 1.30
CA LYS A 26 1.05 20.16 0.20
C LYS A 26 2.17 19.91 -0.81
N LYS A 27 2.71 18.69 -0.87
CA LYS A 27 3.72 18.27 -1.83
C LYS A 27 3.10 17.26 -2.78
N SER A 28 3.39 17.38 -4.07
CA SER A 28 2.94 16.38 -5.05
C SER A 28 3.67 15.07 -4.78
N ILE A 29 2.97 14.08 -4.23
CA ILE A 29 3.47 12.73 -4.03
C ILE A 29 2.93 11.85 -5.14
N LYS A 30 3.83 11.15 -5.85
CA LYS A 30 3.43 10.21 -6.90
C LYS A 30 2.85 8.94 -6.30
N GLU A 31 1.90 8.31 -6.97
CA GLU A 31 1.28 7.07 -6.51
C GLU A 31 2.30 5.93 -6.40
N THR A 32 3.30 5.93 -7.27
CA THR A 32 4.41 4.96 -7.23
C THR A 32 5.32 5.14 -6.01
N GLU A 33 5.54 6.38 -5.57
CA GLU A 33 6.29 6.68 -4.34
C GLU A 33 5.47 6.30 -3.10
N MET A 34 4.17 6.60 -3.13
CA MET A 34 3.24 6.19 -2.07
C MET A 34 3.19 4.67 -1.95
N LEU A 35 3.08 3.95 -3.06
CA LEU A 35 3.09 2.48 -3.07
C LEU A 35 4.38 1.94 -2.44
N LYS A 36 5.54 2.46 -2.87
CA LYS A 36 6.83 2.04 -2.33
C LYS A 36 6.92 2.30 -0.83
N TRP A 37 6.45 3.45 -0.38
CA TRP A 37 6.44 3.82 1.03
C TRP A 37 5.52 2.92 1.86
N LEU A 38 4.31 2.64 1.37
CA LEU A 38 3.36 1.72 2.02
C LEU A 38 3.93 0.30 2.14
N ILE A 39 4.62 -0.20 1.11
CA ILE A 39 5.27 -1.51 1.16
C ILE A 39 6.38 -1.52 2.21
N LEU A 40 7.25 -0.51 2.23
CA LEU A 40 8.34 -0.44 3.21
C LEU A 40 7.80 -0.36 4.64
N LYS A 41 6.84 0.53 4.88
CA LYS A 41 6.17 0.65 6.18
C LYS A 41 5.49 -0.67 6.59
N GLY A 42 4.82 -1.32 5.64
CA GLY A 42 4.21 -2.63 5.86
C GLY A 42 5.24 -3.70 6.21
N LEU A 43 6.42 -3.71 5.56
CA LEU A 43 7.50 -4.64 5.89
C LEU A 43 8.14 -4.37 7.26
N GLU A 44 8.12 -3.14 7.74
CA GLU A 44 8.60 -2.78 9.08
C GLU A 44 7.58 -3.13 10.18
N GLU A 45 6.28 -2.99 9.90
CA GLU A 45 5.21 -3.25 10.86
C GLU A 45 4.65 -4.68 10.81
N ILE A 46 4.98 -5.48 9.78
CA ILE A 46 4.45 -6.84 9.65
C ILE A 46 4.95 -7.72 10.79
N THR A 47 4.01 -8.29 11.53
CA THR A 47 4.33 -9.20 12.64
C THR A 47 3.95 -10.64 12.30
N GLU A 48 4.41 -11.60 13.13
CA GLU A 48 4.04 -13.00 12.97
C GLU A 48 2.51 -13.24 12.99
N THR A 49 1.76 -12.38 13.68
CA THR A 49 0.30 -12.46 13.69
C THR A 49 -0.33 -12.09 12.35
N ASP A 50 0.33 -11.25 11.55
CA ASP A 50 -0.13 -10.88 10.21
C ASP A 50 0.24 -11.96 9.19
N PHE A 51 1.36 -12.66 9.37
CA PHE A 51 1.65 -13.88 8.59
C PHE A 51 0.59 -14.96 8.81
N GLN A 52 0.14 -15.15 10.05
CA GLN A 52 -0.95 -16.07 10.40
C GLN A 52 -2.27 -15.67 9.72
N LYS A 53 -2.58 -14.37 9.65
CA LYS A 53 -3.78 -13.88 8.92
C LYS A 53 -3.67 -14.12 7.42
N ILE A 54 -2.50 -13.90 6.81
CA ILE A 54 -2.29 -14.18 5.38
C ILE A 54 -2.44 -15.69 5.09
N ALA A 55 -1.90 -16.54 5.96
CA ALA A 55 -2.01 -17.99 5.83
C ALA A 55 -3.46 -18.47 5.99
N ASN A 56 -4.21 -17.90 6.93
CA ASN A 56 -5.60 -18.28 7.21
C ASN A 56 -6.63 -17.64 6.25
N ALA A 57 -6.32 -16.52 5.60
CA ALA A 57 -7.20 -15.88 4.61
C ALA A 57 -7.28 -16.65 3.28
N LYS A 58 -6.44 -17.68 3.08
CA LYS A 58 -6.50 -18.59 1.92
C LYS A 58 -7.42 -19.80 2.10
N LYS A 59 -8.24 -19.85 3.17
CA LYS A 59 -9.13 -20.98 3.45
C LYS A 59 -10.59 -20.68 3.13
#